data_AF-A0A2D7VP78-F1
#
_entry.id   AF-A0A2D7VP78-F1
#
_cell.length_a   1.000
_cell.length_b   1.000
_cell.length_c   1.000
_cell.angle_alpha   90.00
_cell.angle_beta   90.00
_cell.angle_gamma   90.00
#
_symmetry.space_group_name_H-M   'P 1'
#
loop_
_entity.id
_entity.type
_entity.pdbx_description
1 polymer ?
#
loop_
_entity_poly.entity_id
_entity_poly.type
_entity_poly.pdbx_seq_one_letter_code
_entity_poly.pdbx_strand_id
1 'polypeptide(L)'
;MNKLLALLFGLTLSLPSAHAEITSESFLFEVFDGCIEEPMEDTTLGAQLEYCACFTNLMSKEMTLEEATLLSLDIMAADDDEQGEKVLLANEKARKLIAQCMPRLYD
;
A
#
# COMPACT_ATOMS: atom_id res chain seq x y z
N MET A 1 -27.46 25.56 26.73
CA MET A 1 -26.56 24.76 25.88
C MET A 1 -26.98 23.31 25.97
N ASN A 2 -27.39 22.78 24.83
CA ASN A 2 -28.22 21.58 24.71
C ASN A 2 -27.41 20.33 25.13
N LYS A 3 -27.85 19.57 26.15
CA LYS A 3 -27.19 18.32 26.59
C LYS A 3 -27.04 17.30 25.44
N LEU A 4 -27.92 17.40 24.43
CA LEU A 4 -27.83 16.66 23.18
C LEU A 4 -26.56 16.96 22.38
N LEU A 5 -26.10 18.22 22.36
CA LEU A 5 -24.90 18.63 21.62
C LEU A 5 -23.62 18.07 22.25
N ALA A 6 -23.59 17.97 23.58
CA ALA A 6 -22.47 17.40 24.33
C ALA A 6 -22.35 15.88 24.14
N LEU A 7 -23.49 15.17 24.05
CA LEU A 7 -23.54 13.73 23.76
C LEU A 7 -23.08 13.42 22.32
N LEU A 8 -23.46 14.25 21.35
CA LEU A 8 -23.01 14.12 19.96
C LEU A 8 -21.50 14.36 19.81
N PHE A 9 -20.93 15.31 20.55
CA PHE A 9 -19.49 15.60 20.49
C PHE A 9 -18.63 14.55 21.22
N GLY A 10 -19.18 13.88 22.24
CA GLY A 10 -18.49 12.78 22.92
C GLY A 10 -18.42 11.47 22.11
N LEU A 11 -19.39 11.24 21.22
CA LEU A 11 -19.45 10.01 20.42
C LEU A 11 -18.44 9.97 19.27
N THR A 12 -18.01 11.13 18.75
CA THR A 12 -17.06 11.20 17.62
C THR A 12 -15.60 11.01 18.04
N LEU A 13 -15.27 11.24 19.32
CA LEU A 13 -13.91 11.13 19.87
C LEU A 13 -13.53 9.70 20.30
N SER A 14 -14.48 8.77 20.30
CA SER A 14 -14.31 7.42 20.87
C SER A 14 -14.39 6.30 19.84
N LEU A 15 -14.51 6.62 18.54
CA LEU A 15 -14.28 5.62 17.51
C LEU A 15 -12.77 5.38 17.43
N PRO A 16 -12.26 4.19 17.79
CA PRO A 16 -10.91 3.83 17.38
C PRO A 16 -10.89 3.98 15.86
N SER A 17 -9.97 4.80 15.35
CA SER A 17 -9.60 4.72 13.94
C SER A 17 -9.24 3.25 13.72
N ALA A 18 -10.15 2.50 13.11
CA ALA A 18 -9.88 1.17 12.62
C ALA A 18 -8.86 1.37 11.50
N HIS A 19 -7.60 1.52 11.88
CA HIS A 19 -6.50 1.60 10.94
C HIS A 19 -6.54 0.29 10.18
N ALA A 20 -6.69 0.42 8.87
CA ALA A 20 -6.62 -0.67 7.93
C ALA A 20 -5.18 -1.19 7.98
N GLU A 21 -4.92 -2.13 8.89
CA GLU A 21 -3.61 -2.77 9.01
C GLU A 21 -3.69 -4.20 8.48
N ILE A 22 -2.90 -4.50 7.45
CA ILE A 22 -2.72 -5.85 6.95
C ILE A 22 -1.74 -6.56 7.88
N THR A 23 -2.23 -7.56 8.60
CA THR A 23 -1.44 -8.37 9.54
C THR A 23 -1.05 -9.74 8.98
N SER A 24 -1.52 -10.07 7.76
CA SER A 24 -1.20 -11.34 7.10
C SER A 24 0.24 -11.32 6.58
N GLU A 25 1.15 -11.95 7.32
CA GLU A 25 2.56 -12.07 6.92
C GLU A 25 2.71 -12.70 5.54
N SER A 26 1.95 -13.76 5.23
CA SER A 26 2.05 -14.44 3.94
C SER A 26 1.69 -13.52 2.77
N PHE A 27 0.67 -12.68 2.93
CA PHE A 27 0.29 -11.71 1.91
C PHE A 27 1.37 -10.65 1.72
N LEU A 28 1.93 -10.15 2.81
CA LEU A 28 3.00 -9.14 2.75
C LEU A 28 4.27 -9.69 2.12
N PHE A 29 4.63 -10.94 2.39
CA PHE A 29 5.75 -11.60 1.73
C PHE A 29 5.49 -11.82 0.24
N GLU A 30 4.27 -12.19 -0.15
CA GLU A 30 3.92 -12.33 -1.57
C GLU A 30 4.07 -11.00 -2.33
N VAL A 31 3.61 -9.89 -1.74
CA VAL A 31 3.80 -8.54 -2.32
C VAL A 31 5.28 -8.17 -2.40
N PHE A 32 6.05 -8.44 -1.34
CA PHE A 32 7.48 -8.15 -1.32
C PHE A 32 8.24 -8.98 -2.36
N ASP A 33 7.97 -10.28 -2.42
CA ASP A 33 8.62 -11.22 -3.33
C ASP A 33 8.33 -10.85 -4.79
N GLY A 34 7.08 -10.50 -5.13
CA GLY A 34 6.74 -10.01 -6.46
C GLY A 34 7.44 -8.70 -6.83
N CYS A 35 7.70 -7.82 -5.86
CA CYS A 35 8.46 -6.58 -6.10
C CYS A 35 9.95 -6.82 -6.37
N ILE A 36 10.53 -7.88 -5.80
CA ILE A 36 11.96 -8.19 -5.95
C ILE A 36 12.25 -9.25 -7.02
N GLU A 37 11.20 -9.84 -7.63
CA GLU A 37 11.33 -10.91 -8.62
C GLU A 37 12.11 -10.44 -9.85
N GLU A 38 11.80 -9.25 -10.36
CA GLU A 38 12.46 -8.66 -11.50
C GLU A 38 13.46 -7.57 -11.07
N PRO A 39 14.75 -7.67 -11.47
CA PRO A 39 15.72 -6.63 -11.16
C PRO A 39 15.30 -5.29 -11.78
N MET A 40 15.24 -4.25 -10.97
CA MET A 40 15.03 -2.90 -11.50
C MET A 40 16.30 -2.44 -12.23
N GLU A 41 16.15 -2.03 -13.49
CA GLU A 41 17.23 -1.44 -14.26
C GLU A 41 17.77 -0.19 -13.54
N ASP A 42 19.07 0.06 -13.69
CA ASP A 42 19.76 1.24 -13.14
C ASP A 42 19.70 1.41 -11.60
N THR A 43 19.38 0.34 -10.83
CA THR A 43 19.43 0.36 -9.37
C THR A 43 20.30 -0.76 -8.79
N THR A 44 20.74 -0.60 -7.53
CA THR A 44 21.47 -1.66 -6.82
C THR A 44 20.50 -2.63 -6.14
N LEU A 45 20.91 -3.89 -5.96
CA LEU A 45 20.09 -4.86 -5.20
C LEU A 45 19.68 -4.32 -3.81
N GLY A 46 20.58 -3.63 -3.11
CA GLY A 46 20.28 -3.03 -1.81
C GLY A 46 19.15 -2.00 -1.89
N ALA A 47 19.25 -1.09 -2.86
CA ALA A 47 18.24 -0.06 -3.10
C ALA A 47 16.88 -0.65 -3.51
N GLN A 48 16.86 -1.69 -4.35
CA GLN A 48 15.64 -2.43 -4.67
C GLN A 48 14.99 -3.05 -3.44
N LEU A 49 15.77 -3.72 -2.58
CA LEU A 49 15.26 -4.31 -1.35
C LEU A 49 14.67 -3.25 -0.41
N GLU A 50 15.33 -2.11 -0.26
CA GLU A 50 14.84 -1.00 0.56
C GLU A 50 13.55 -0.39 0.02
N TYR A 51 13.46 -0.21 -1.31
CA TYR A 51 12.25 0.23 -1.98
C TYR A 51 11.08 -0.74 -1.77
N CYS A 52 11.27 -2.03 -2.05
CA CYS A 52 10.21 -3.03 -1.91
C CYS A 52 9.78 -3.22 -0.45
N ALA A 53 10.73 -3.16 0.49
CA ALA A 53 10.42 -3.21 1.92
C ALA A 53 9.62 -1.98 2.35
N CYS A 54 9.98 -0.79 1.87
CA CYS A 54 9.24 0.43 2.11
C CYS A 54 7.79 0.32 1.59
N PHE A 55 7.62 -0.08 0.33
CA PHE A 55 6.30 -0.17 -0.30
C PHE A 55 5.40 -1.17 0.43
N THR A 56 5.91 -2.36 0.73
CA THR A 56 5.18 -3.41 1.46
C THR A 56 4.76 -2.94 2.86
N ASN A 57 5.66 -2.30 3.60
CA ASN A 57 5.38 -1.78 4.94
C ASN A 57 4.40 -0.60 4.94
N LEU A 58 4.40 0.26 3.92
CA LEU A 58 3.39 1.32 3.82
C LEU A 58 2.04 0.76 3.37
N MET A 59 2.02 -0.19 2.43
CA MET A 59 0.81 -0.90 2.05
C MET A 59 0.15 -1.55 3.25
N SER A 60 0.94 -2.19 4.12
CA SER A 60 0.41 -2.85 5.32
C SER A 60 -0.27 -1.92 6.31
N LYS A 61 -0.02 -0.60 6.25
CA LYS A 61 -0.56 0.40 7.19
C LYS A 61 -1.65 1.29 6.59
N GLU A 62 -1.64 1.43 5.26
CA GLU A 62 -2.47 2.41 4.55
C GLU A 62 -3.59 1.75 3.72
N MET A 63 -3.56 0.43 3.57
CA MET A 63 -4.55 -0.36 2.82
C MET A 63 -5.19 -1.44 3.69
N THR A 64 -6.46 -1.73 3.45
CA THR A 64 -7.08 -2.97 3.97
C THR A 64 -6.59 -4.15 3.14
N LEU A 65 -6.69 -5.36 3.69
CA LEU A 65 -6.41 -6.57 2.92
C LEU A 65 -7.31 -6.69 1.69
N GLU A 66 -8.58 -6.27 1.80
CA GLU A 66 -9.54 -6.24 0.69
C GLU A 66 -9.09 -5.27 -0.41
N GLU A 67 -8.70 -4.04 -0.06
CA GLU A 67 -8.21 -3.05 -1.03
C GLU A 67 -6.95 -3.54 -1.75
N ALA A 68 -6.02 -4.16 -1.01
CA ALA A 68 -4.79 -4.69 -1.59
C ALA A 68 -5.05 -5.91 -2.49
N THR A 69 -5.99 -6.78 -2.09
CA THR A 69 -6.40 -7.93 -2.91
C THR A 69 -7.09 -7.49 -4.19
N LEU A 70 -8.01 -6.50 -4.12
CA LEU A 70 -8.67 -5.96 -5.31
C LEU A 70 -7.67 -5.36 -6.29
N LEU A 71 -6.70 -4.60 -5.79
CA LEU A 71 -5.62 -4.07 -6.62
C LEU A 71 -4.80 -5.18 -7.29
N SER A 72 -4.44 -6.23 -6.55
CA SER A 72 -3.74 -7.39 -7.11
C SER A 72 -4.56 -8.08 -8.21
N LEU A 73 -5.85 -8.28 -8.00
CA LEU A 73 -6.75 -8.85 -9.01
C LEU A 73 -6.86 -7.97 -10.27
N ASP A 74 -6.93 -6.64 -10.11
CA ASP A 74 -6.97 -5.71 -11.24
C ASP A 74 -5.67 -5.75 -12.05
N ILE A 75 -4.51 -5.90 -11.39
CA ILE A 75 -3.20 -6.07 -12.05
C ILE A 75 -3.12 -7.41 -12.77
N MET A 76 -3.54 -8.51 -12.13
CA MET A 76 -3.57 -9.85 -12.75
C MET A 76 -4.54 -9.96 -13.93
N ALA A 77 -5.57 -9.11 -13.97
CA ALA A 77 -6.52 -9.04 -15.05
C ALA A 77 -6.01 -8.22 -16.26
N ALA A 78 -4.86 -7.54 -16.14
CA ALA A 78 -4.23 -6.83 -17.24
C ALA A 78 -3.70 -7.79 -18.30
N ASP A 79 -3.74 -7.39 -19.58
CA ASP A 79 -3.31 -8.26 -20.69
C ASP A 79 -1.79 -8.46 -20.75
N ASP A 80 -1.04 -7.53 -20.15
CA ASP A 80 0.43 -7.47 -20.14
C ASP A 80 0.94 -6.62 -18.97
N ASP A 81 2.25 -6.65 -18.74
CA ASP A 81 2.91 -5.97 -17.61
C ASP A 81 2.80 -4.44 -17.71
N GLU A 82 2.85 -3.87 -18.93
CA GLU A 82 2.70 -2.42 -19.15
C GLU A 82 1.30 -1.94 -18.71
N GLN A 83 0.27 -2.72 -18.99
CA GLN A 83 -1.08 -2.47 -18.50
C GLN A 83 -1.20 -2.69 -16.99
N GLY A 84 -0.54 -3.71 -16.44
CA GLY A 84 -0.45 -3.94 -14.99
C GLY A 84 0.15 -2.75 -14.25
N GLU A 85 1.24 -2.17 -14.75
CA GLU A 85 1.85 -0.96 -14.22
C GLU A 85 0.89 0.24 -14.27
N LYS A 86 0.14 0.41 -15.38
CA LYS A 86 -0.86 1.48 -15.50
C LYS A 86 -1.99 1.33 -14.49
N VAL A 87 -2.45 0.11 -14.24
CA VAL A 87 -3.45 -0.18 -13.19
C VAL A 87 -2.91 0.20 -11.82
N LEU A 88 -1.68 -0.23 -11.50
CA LEU A 88 -1.02 0.11 -10.25
C LEU A 88 -0.89 1.62 -10.06
N LEU A 89 -0.47 2.35 -11.09
CA LEU A 89 -0.31 3.81 -11.07
C LEU A 89 -1.65 4.57 -11.09
N ALA A 90 -2.74 3.96 -11.57
CA ALA A 90 -4.07 4.55 -11.53
C ALA A 90 -4.64 4.57 -10.09
N ASN A 91 -4.30 3.57 -9.28
CA ASN A 91 -4.71 3.49 -7.88
C ASN A 91 -4.07 4.60 -7.03
N GLU A 92 -4.90 5.47 -6.43
CA GLU A 92 -4.41 6.64 -5.68
C GLU A 92 -3.52 6.25 -4.48
N LYS A 93 -3.91 5.20 -3.74
CA LYS A 93 -3.14 4.74 -2.58
C LYS A 93 -1.80 4.20 -3.05
N ALA A 94 -1.79 3.23 -3.96
CA ALA A 94 -0.56 2.64 -4.48
C ALA A 94 0.39 3.69 -5.06
N ARG A 95 -0.11 4.62 -5.90
CA ARG A 95 0.69 5.73 -6.45
C ARG A 95 1.33 6.59 -5.36
N LYS A 96 0.62 6.88 -4.26
CA LYS A 96 1.19 7.62 -3.12
C LYS A 96 2.28 6.82 -2.41
N LEU A 97 2.08 5.53 -2.17
CA LEU A 97 3.07 4.67 -1.53
C LEU A 97 4.34 4.57 -2.40
N ILE A 98 4.18 4.37 -3.71
CA ILE A 98 5.28 4.38 -4.69
C ILE A 98 6.06 5.70 -4.60
N ALA A 99 5.37 6.84 -4.68
CA ALA A 99 6.02 8.15 -4.61
C ALA A 99 6.79 8.38 -3.30
N GLN A 100 6.32 7.82 -2.18
CA GLN A 100 6.97 7.92 -0.88
C GLN A 100 8.20 7.01 -0.77
N CYS A 101 8.21 5.86 -1.46
CA CYS A 101 9.31 4.91 -1.41
C CYS A 101 10.35 5.10 -2.52
N MET A 102 9.98 5.73 -3.64
CA MET A 102 10.86 5.99 -4.79
C MET A 102 12.23 6.60 -4.41
N PRO A 103 12.35 7.54 -3.44
CA PRO A 103 13.66 8.07 -3.04
C PRO A 103 14.66 7.01 -2.59
N ARG A 104 14.20 5.86 -2.05
CA ARG A 104 15.07 4.73 -1.62
C ARG A 104 15.86 4.10 -2.76
N LEU A 105 15.46 4.33 -4.00
CA LEU A 105 16.21 3.85 -5.18
C LEU A 105 17.50 4.64 -5.43
N TYR A 106 17.66 5.79 -4.76
CA TYR A 106 18.77 6.73 -4.97
C TYR A 106 19.56 7.06 -3.69
N ASP A 107 19.14 6.49 -2.55
CA ASP A 107 19.83 6.60 -1.25
C ASP A 107 21.05 5.67 -1.21
#